data_AF-A0A3M1GDU0-F1
#
_entry.id   AF-A0A3M1GDU0-F1
#
_cell.length_a   1.000
_cell.length_b   1.000
_cell.length_c   1.000
_cell.angle_alpha   90.00
_cell.angle_beta   90.00
_cell.angle_gamma   90.00
#
_symmetry.space_group_name_H-M   'P 1'
#
loop_
_entity.id
_entity.type
_entity.pdbx_description
1 polymer ?
#
loop_
_entity_poly.entity_id
_entity_poly.type
_entity_poly.pdbx_seq_one_letter_code
_entity_poly.pdbx_strand_id
1 'polypeptide(L)'
;LRIESYEKVLTHNLANLRTTLGEDSPELIKYLGLLYSIRNLPTSRDEIHHRQTQVEFIKRLLWELYSKNSRVREFIDENLKLFNGQQGNPESFCHLEEVLSEQHFRLSFWKVATEEINYRRFFNINELICVRQEDENVFSHYHSLLKKLCTEGIVDGLRVDHVDGLYEPNEYLKKLRELTTSGYIVVEKILQPKEPLPGFWPVEGTTGYDALYWINQVFVMRKNQRAFDRLYQSFTGLKERYHTLFYKAKRHIIEHEMMGDMDNLAMLLKGLSGKMRYSRDFTIYGLKEALVEFLSHLPVYRTYIDHVHYRAFDKLVIERTIEQAKLQRPELGHELQFIFNVLTLSPEAVTGATEEVFHFIKRLQQFTGPLMAKGFEDTLLYVYNRLLSLNEVGGSPEIFGVTLREFHEFMKKRASSWPLSMNATSTHDTKRGEDIRARLNVLSEMPALWQRCVLKWSKTNERFKTTLKTLKVPDANEEYFIYQTLIGSFPFQDEIDETYIKRIKEYLLKSLRESKVHTSWVNPDHAYEEAVMKFLDGVLKNRAFLKDFLRVKNMVAFYGML
;
A
#
# COMPACT_ATOMS: atom_id res chain seq x y z
N LEU A 1 -16.46 22.32 0.90
CA LEU A 1 -16.40 23.34 1.96
C LEU A 1 -17.81 23.56 2.48
N ARG A 2 -17.97 23.79 3.79
CA ARG A 2 -19.20 24.36 4.35
C ARG A 2 -19.09 25.87 4.17
N ILE A 3 -19.95 26.46 3.35
CA ILE A 3 -19.84 27.87 2.94
C ILE A 3 -20.33 28.79 4.07
N GLU A 4 -21.31 28.32 4.82
CA GLU A 4 -21.95 28.99 5.94
C GLU A 4 -20.94 29.40 7.03
N SER A 5 -19.91 28.60 7.28
CA SER A 5 -18.91 28.92 8.31
C SER A 5 -18.07 30.16 7.97
N TYR A 6 -17.98 30.54 6.70
CA TYR A 6 -17.26 31.76 6.26
C TYR A 6 -18.01 33.04 6.64
N GLU A 7 -19.29 32.93 7.04
CA GLU A 7 -20.02 34.05 7.62
C GLU A 7 -19.28 34.66 8.82
N LYS A 8 -18.58 33.85 9.63
CA LYS A 8 -17.77 34.32 10.75
C LYS A 8 -16.72 35.35 10.29
N VAL A 9 -16.04 35.07 9.18
CA VAL A 9 -15.04 35.99 8.58
C VAL A 9 -15.72 37.26 8.07
N LEU A 10 -16.89 37.11 7.44
CA LEU A 10 -17.61 38.22 6.79
C LEU A 10 -18.39 39.10 7.78
N THR A 11 -18.63 38.64 9.00
CA THR A 11 -19.36 39.39 10.05
C THR A 11 -18.47 39.87 11.18
N HIS A 12 -17.22 39.40 11.27
CA HIS A 12 -16.28 39.88 12.27
C HIS A 12 -16.10 41.40 12.13
N ASN A 13 -16.23 42.14 13.23
CA ASN A 13 -16.21 43.62 13.24
C ASN A 13 -17.24 44.31 12.31
N LEU A 14 -18.36 43.69 11.97
CA LEU A 14 -19.38 44.26 11.07
C LEU A 14 -19.88 45.65 11.50
N ALA A 15 -19.88 45.95 12.80
CA ALA A 15 -20.22 47.28 13.34
C ALA A 15 -19.30 48.40 12.79
N ASN A 16 -18.02 48.09 12.54
CA ASN A 16 -17.08 49.04 11.96
C ASN A 16 -17.41 49.34 10.48
N LEU A 17 -17.78 48.30 9.72
CA LEU A 17 -18.21 48.47 8.33
C LEU A 17 -19.48 49.34 8.22
N ARG A 18 -20.46 49.10 9.11
CA ARG A 18 -21.69 49.90 9.21
C ARG A 18 -21.39 51.37 9.46
N THR A 19 -20.51 51.66 10.41
CA THR A 19 -20.08 53.04 10.72
C THR A 19 -19.34 53.68 9.54
N THR A 20 -18.49 52.92 8.84
CA THR A 20 -17.65 53.44 7.75
C THR A 20 -18.42 53.73 6.47
N LEU A 21 -19.43 52.91 6.13
CA LEU A 21 -20.25 53.09 4.93
C LEU A 21 -21.51 53.94 5.18
N GLY A 22 -22.03 53.95 6.42
CA GLY A 22 -23.34 54.51 6.76
C GLY A 22 -24.48 53.50 6.54
N GLU A 23 -25.50 53.54 7.42
CA GLU A 23 -26.60 52.55 7.42
C GLU A 23 -27.41 52.52 6.11
N ASP A 24 -27.49 53.64 5.38
CA ASP A 24 -28.23 53.75 4.11
C ASP A 24 -27.38 53.50 2.85
N SER A 25 -26.11 53.10 2.98
CA SER A 25 -25.23 52.84 1.83
C SER A 25 -25.76 51.67 0.98
N PRO A 26 -25.90 51.84 -0.35
CA PRO A 26 -26.27 50.74 -1.26
C PRO A 26 -25.34 49.53 -1.17
N GLU A 27 -24.05 49.76 -0.91
CA GLU A 27 -23.04 48.72 -0.76
C GLU A 27 -23.21 47.96 0.56
N LEU A 28 -23.55 48.64 1.65
CA LEU A 28 -23.87 47.99 2.92
C LEU A 28 -25.14 47.13 2.79
N ILE A 29 -26.19 47.62 2.13
CA ILE A 29 -27.42 46.84 1.88
C ILE A 29 -27.11 45.57 1.07
N LYS A 30 -26.31 45.70 0.00
CA LYS A 30 -25.85 44.54 -0.78
C LYS A 30 -25.04 43.56 0.07
N TYR A 31 -24.16 44.07 0.94
CA TYR A 31 -23.36 43.25 1.84
C TYR A 31 -24.23 42.48 2.86
N LEU A 32 -25.22 43.14 3.46
CA LEU A 32 -26.18 42.49 4.36
C LEU A 32 -27.05 41.47 3.64
N GLY A 33 -27.48 41.75 2.41
CA GLY A 33 -28.19 40.79 1.56
C GLY A 33 -27.34 39.56 1.23
N LEU A 34 -26.03 39.74 1.03
CA LEU A 34 -25.09 38.65 0.86
C LEU A 34 -25.00 37.77 2.12
N LEU A 35 -24.87 38.38 3.30
CA LEU A 35 -24.84 37.65 4.58
C LEU A 35 -26.14 36.88 4.83
N TYR A 36 -27.29 37.49 4.53
CA TYR A 36 -28.59 36.81 4.57
C TYR A 36 -28.63 35.60 3.63
N SER A 37 -28.08 35.74 2.42
CA SER A 37 -28.03 34.65 1.44
C SER A 37 -27.16 33.48 1.93
N ILE A 38 -26.03 33.76 2.60
CA ILE A 38 -25.17 32.73 3.20
C ILE A 38 -25.90 31.98 4.31
N ARG A 39 -26.60 32.69 5.21
CA ARG A 39 -27.36 32.10 6.33
C ARG A 39 -28.49 31.18 5.88
N ASN A 40 -29.12 31.51 4.75
CA ASN A 40 -30.28 30.80 4.23
C ASN A 40 -29.93 29.86 3.08
N LEU A 41 -28.66 29.45 2.96
CA LEU A 41 -28.26 28.45 1.98
C LEU A 41 -29.03 27.13 2.22
N PRO A 42 -29.63 26.53 1.18
CA PRO A 42 -30.34 25.26 1.30
C PRO A 42 -29.45 24.15 1.87
N THR A 43 -29.97 23.41 2.85
CA THR A 43 -29.26 22.30 3.51
C THR A 43 -29.71 20.93 3.03
N SER A 44 -30.82 20.84 2.27
CA SER A 44 -31.35 19.58 1.74
C SER A 44 -30.55 19.04 0.56
N ARG A 45 -30.45 17.71 0.47
CA ARG A 45 -29.82 17.01 -0.68
C ARG A 45 -30.60 17.15 -1.97
N ASP A 46 -31.91 17.38 -1.91
CA ASP A 46 -32.76 17.51 -3.11
C ASP A 46 -32.57 18.87 -3.82
N GLU A 47 -31.85 19.80 -3.18
CA GLU A 47 -31.62 21.16 -3.67
C GLU A 47 -30.15 21.41 -4.05
N ILE A 48 -29.33 20.38 -4.28
CA ILE A 48 -27.88 20.54 -4.57
C ILE A 48 -27.64 21.52 -5.72
N HIS A 49 -28.41 21.45 -6.81
CA HIS A 49 -28.27 22.36 -7.93
C HIS A 49 -28.68 23.81 -7.59
N HIS A 50 -29.73 23.96 -6.78
CA HIS A 50 -30.17 25.26 -6.29
C HIS A 50 -29.13 25.89 -5.35
N ARG A 51 -28.62 25.10 -4.40
CA ARG A 51 -27.51 25.46 -3.51
C ARG A 51 -26.27 25.89 -4.30
N GLN A 52 -25.86 25.12 -5.30
CA GLN A 52 -24.70 25.47 -6.15
C GLN A 52 -24.90 26.81 -6.85
N THR A 53 -26.08 27.05 -7.41
CA THR A 53 -26.43 28.31 -8.07
C THR A 53 -26.39 29.49 -7.10
N GLN A 54 -26.94 29.33 -5.89
CA GLN A 54 -26.87 30.36 -4.84
C GLN A 54 -25.44 30.63 -4.37
N VAL A 55 -24.62 29.59 -4.18
CA VAL A 55 -23.20 29.74 -3.81
C VAL A 55 -22.45 30.51 -4.89
N GLU A 56 -22.71 30.22 -6.17
CA GLU A 56 -22.09 30.93 -7.29
C GLU A 56 -22.53 32.40 -7.33
N PHE A 57 -23.80 32.69 -7.07
CA PHE A 57 -24.31 34.05 -6.92
C PHE A 57 -23.62 34.80 -5.77
N ILE A 58 -23.51 34.17 -4.59
CA ILE A 58 -22.81 34.73 -3.42
C ILE A 58 -21.36 35.06 -3.77
N LYS A 59 -20.63 34.14 -4.42
CA LYS A 59 -19.24 34.37 -4.83
C LYS A 59 -19.10 35.56 -5.77
N ARG A 60 -19.97 35.69 -6.77
CA ARG A 60 -19.96 36.80 -7.73
C ARG A 60 -20.25 38.13 -7.05
N LEU A 61 -21.28 38.18 -6.19
CA LEU A 61 -21.64 39.39 -5.46
C LEU A 61 -20.55 39.81 -4.46
N LEU A 62 -19.95 38.84 -3.75
CA LEU A 62 -18.81 39.10 -2.86
C LEU A 62 -17.64 39.69 -3.63
N TRP A 63 -17.29 39.08 -4.77
CA TRP A 63 -16.18 39.53 -5.60
C TRP A 63 -16.42 40.93 -6.18
N GLU A 64 -17.65 41.22 -6.60
CA GLU A 64 -18.03 42.55 -7.05
C GLU A 64 -17.84 43.60 -5.95
N LEU A 65 -18.38 43.35 -4.76
CA LEU A 65 -18.26 44.26 -3.60
C LEU A 65 -16.81 44.47 -3.20
N TYR A 66 -16.02 43.39 -3.13
CA TYR A 66 -14.59 43.43 -2.83
C TYR A 66 -13.78 44.23 -3.86
N SER A 67 -14.07 44.04 -5.15
CA SER A 67 -13.31 44.67 -6.24
C SER A 67 -13.67 46.15 -6.42
N LYS A 68 -14.95 46.51 -6.31
CA LYS A 68 -15.44 47.85 -6.65
C LYS A 68 -15.48 48.83 -5.49
N ASN A 69 -15.54 48.37 -4.24
CA ASN A 69 -15.60 49.25 -3.07
C ASN A 69 -14.36 49.07 -2.18
N SER A 70 -13.55 50.13 -2.04
CA SER A 70 -12.32 50.09 -1.25
C SER A 70 -12.57 49.86 0.24
N ARG A 71 -13.66 50.37 0.80
CA ARG A 71 -14.01 50.19 2.23
C ARG A 71 -14.41 48.76 2.54
N VAL A 72 -15.22 48.12 1.67
CA VAL A 72 -15.56 46.70 1.82
C VAL A 72 -14.32 45.83 1.67
N ARG A 73 -13.41 46.17 0.75
CA ARG A 73 -12.13 45.49 0.59
C ARG A 73 -11.25 45.60 1.83
N GLU A 74 -11.03 46.83 2.33
CA GLU A 74 -10.27 47.10 3.55
C GLU A 74 -10.81 46.28 4.72
N PHE A 75 -12.13 46.28 4.91
CA PHE A 75 -12.81 45.49 5.94
C PHE A 75 -12.56 43.98 5.80
N ILE A 76 -12.74 43.41 4.60
CA ILE A 76 -12.50 41.97 4.37
C ILE A 76 -11.03 41.63 4.58
N ASP A 77 -10.10 42.45 4.07
CA ASP A 77 -8.66 42.22 4.18
C ASP A 77 -8.19 42.28 5.65
N GLU A 78 -8.75 43.18 6.46
CA GLU A 78 -8.48 43.25 7.91
C GLU A 78 -8.95 41.98 8.63
N ASN A 79 -10.17 41.52 8.33
CA ASN A 79 -10.68 40.28 8.90
C ASN A 79 -9.86 39.06 8.45
N LEU A 80 -9.47 39.00 7.18
CA LEU A 80 -8.61 37.92 6.66
C LEU A 80 -7.24 37.92 7.34
N LYS A 81 -6.63 39.09 7.56
CA LYS A 81 -5.37 39.20 8.31
C LYS A 81 -5.51 38.66 9.73
N LEU A 82 -6.63 38.96 10.41
CA LEU A 82 -6.88 38.45 11.76
C LEU A 82 -7.08 36.93 11.76
N PHE A 83 -7.95 36.41 10.90
CA PHE A 83 -8.25 34.98 10.85
C PHE A 83 -7.05 34.15 10.37
N ASN A 84 -6.19 34.68 9.50
CA ASN A 84 -5.00 33.95 9.07
C ASN A 84 -3.95 33.79 10.17
N GLY A 85 -4.10 34.46 11.32
CA GLY A 85 -3.18 34.37 12.44
C GLY A 85 -1.76 34.82 12.10
N GLN A 86 -0.81 34.46 12.97
CA GLN A 86 0.60 34.79 12.87
C GLN A 86 1.43 33.54 13.15
N GLN A 87 2.27 33.17 12.19
CA GLN A 87 3.17 32.03 12.35
C GLN A 87 4.08 32.21 13.57
N GLY A 88 4.16 31.19 14.42
CA GLY A 88 4.89 31.24 15.70
C GLY A 88 4.05 31.67 16.90
N ASN A 89 2.79 32.10 16.70
CA ASN A 89 1.85 32.39 17.77
C ASN A 89 0.56 31.53 17.63
N PRO A 90 0.48 30.35 18.28
CA PRO A 90 -0.67 29.45 18.14
C PRO A 90 -2.03 30.07 18.51
N GLU A 91 -2.09 30.90 19.55
CA GLU A 91 -3.35 31.52 20.02
C GLU A 91 -3.95 32.50 18.99
N SER A 92 -3.14 32.98 18.04
CA SER A 92 -3.62 33.86 16.97
C SER A 92 -4.53 33.15 15.95
N PHE A 93 -4.56 31.81 15.95
CA PHE A 93 -5.35 31.01 15.01
C PHE A 93 -6.73 30.62 15.52
N CYS A 94 -7.15 31.02 16.74
CA CYS A 94 -8.45 30.65 17.33
C CYS A 94 -9.65 30.93 16.38
N HIS A 95 -9.65 32.07 15.71
CA HIS A 95 -10.70 32.41 14.74
C HIS A 95 -10.70 31.50 13.51
N LEU A 96 -9.52 31.06 13.04
CA LEU A 96 -9.41 30.08 11.96
C LEU A 96 -9.93 28.71 12.40
N GLU A 97 -9.58 28.30 13.62
CA GLU A 97 -10.05 27.04 14.21
C GLU A 97 -11.58 26.99 14.30
N GLU A 98 -12.24 28.09 14.63
CA GLU A 98 -13.69 28.19 14.61
C GLU A 98 -14.30 28.01 13.20
N VAL A 99 -13.62 28.46 12.15
CA VAL A 99 -14.08 28.24 10.76
C VAL A 99 -13.81 26.79 10.33
N LEU A 100 -12.64 26.25 10.69
CA LEU A 100 -12.23 24.90 10.35
C LEU A 100 -13.07 23.83 11.06
N SER A 101 -13.42 24.05 12.32
CA SER A 101 -14.24 23.11 13.14
C SER A 101 -15.65 22.89 12.58
N GLU A 102 -16.16 23.79 11.75
CA GLU A 102 -17.46 23.65 11.10
C GLU A 102 -17.40 23.00 9.72
N GLN A 103 -16.21 22.81 9.14
CA GLN A 103 -16.07 22.24 7.81
C GLN A 103 -16.57 20.78 7.74
N HIS A 104 -16.91 20.33 6.54
CA HIS A 104 -17.22 18.92 6.27
C HIS A 104 -16.00 17.99 6.34
N PHE A 105 -14.80 18.56 6.52
CA PHE A 105 -13.54 17.83 6.66
C PHE A 105 -12.84 18.33 7.93
N ARG A 106 -12.05 17.45 8.54
CA ARG A 106 -11.15 17.77 9.65
C ARG A 106 -9.72 17.68 9.14
N LEU A 107 -8.97 18.76 9.20
CA LEU A 107 -7.52 18.69 9.02
C LEU A 107 -6.93 18.08 10.30
N SER A 108 -6.17 17.01 10.16
CA SER A 108 -5.51 16.34 11.28
C SER A 108 -4.04 16.14 10.98
N PHE A 109 -3.23 16.08 12.04
CA PHE A 109 -1.85 15.66 11.92
C PHE A 109 -1.80 14.27 11.28
N TRP A 110 -0.90 14.06 10.32
CA TRP A 110 -0.92 12.87 9.45
C TRP A 110 -0.84 11.54 10.20
N LYS A 111 -0.25 11.51 11.40
CA LYS A 111 -0.20 10.30 12.25
C LYS A 111 -1.58 9.86 12.75
N VAL A 112 -2.54 10.77 12.88
CA VAL A 112 -3.92 10.43 13.28
C VAL A 112 -4.59 9.50 12.24
N ALA A 113 -4.14 9.53 10.98
CA ALA A 113 -4.67 8.69 9.92
C ALA A 113 -4.36 7.18 10.07
N THR A 114 -3.46 6.77 10.97
CA THR A 114 -3.25 5.34 11.25
C THR A 114 -4.37 4.76 12.11
N GLU A 115 -5.06 5.60 12.89
CA GLU A 115 -6.05 5.18 13.90
C GLU A 115 -7.46 5.66 13.56
N GLU A 116 -7.64 6.89 13.05
CA GLU A 116 -8.96 7.52 12.90
C GLU A 116 -9.35 7.81 11.43
N ILE A 117 -8.76 7.09 10.47
CA ILE A 117 -9.14 7.29 9.06
C ILE A 117 -10.60 6.88 8.81
N ASN A 118 -11.37 7.73 8.13
CA ASN A 118 -12.79 7.51 7.88
C ASN A 118 -13.13 7.34 6.38
N TYR A 119 -12.12 7.17 5.54
CA TYR A 119 -12.26 6.82 4.13
C TYR A 119 -11.26 5.73 3.75
N ARG A 120 -11.60 4.94 2.73
CA ARG A 120 -10.71 3.89 2.23
C ARG A 120 -9.61 4.50 1.38
N ARG A 121 -8.38 4.09 1.64
CA ARG A 121 -7.17 4.53 0.95
C ARG A 121 -6.63 3.45 0.01
N PHE A 122 -5.82 3.86 -0.96
CA PHE A 122 -4.92 2.94 -1.65
C PHE A 122 -3.74 2.61 -0.71
N PHE A 123 -3.68 1.37 -0.25
CA PHE A 123 -2.78 0.95 0.82
C PHE A 123 -2.93 1.81 2.09
N ASN A 124 -1.83 2.41 2.55
CA ASN A 124 -1.76 3.34 3.67
C ASN A 124 -1.44 4.77 3.22
N ILE A 125 -1.65 5.11 1.94
CA ILE A 125 -1.32 6.41 1.34
C ILE A 125 -2.52 7.35 1.52
N ASN A 126 -2.36 8.40 2.33
CA ASN A 126 -3.45 9.30 2.72
C ASN A 126 -3.95 10.16 1.54
N GLU A 127 -3.07 10.46 0.60
CA GLU A 127 -3.35 11.31 -0.55
C GLU A 127 -4.20 10.59 -1.62
N LEU A 128 -4.38 9.28 -1.53
CA LEU A 128 -5.09 8.45 -2.50
C LEU A 128 -6.38 7.87 -1.93
N ILE A 129 -7.48 8.59 -2.11
CA ILE A 129 -8.84 8.12 -1.76
C ILE A 129 -9.38 7.13 -2.80
N CYS A 130 -9.98 6.03 -2.35
CA CYS A 130 -10.55 5.05 -3.24
C CYS A 130 -11.94 5.46 -3.77
N VAL A 131 -12.22 5.05 -5.02
CA VAL A 131 -13.48 5.27 -5.71
C VAL A 131 -14.39 4.04 -5.62
N ARG A 132 -15.70 4.26 -5.54
CA ARG A 132 -16.74 3.22 -5.48
C ARG A 132 -17.14 2.75 -6.88
N GLN A 133 -16.25 2.02 -7.54
CA GLN A 133 -16.46 1.52 -8.91
C GLN A 133 -17.63 0.52 -9.03
N GLU A 134 -18.13 0.00 -7.91
CA GLU A 134 -19.36 -0.81 -7.88
C GLU A 134 -20.63 0.00 -8.15
N ASP A 135 -20.59 1.33 -7.95
CA ASP A 135 -21.69 2.23 -8.28
C ASP A 135 -21.69 2.54 -9.79
N GLU A 136 -22.84 2.30 -10.44
CA GLU A 136 -22.98 2.45 -11.89
C GLU A 136 -22.73 3.88 -12.38
N ASN A 137 -23.19 4.89 -11.64
CA ASN A 137 -23.01 6.29 -12.03
C ASN A 137 -21.53 6.68 -11.95
N VAL A 138 -20.84 6.18 -10.92
CA VAL A 138 -19.41 6.40 -10.72
C VAL A 138 -18.62 5.73 -11.84
N PHE A 139 -18.90 4.45 -12.11
CA PHE A 139 -18.22 3.70 -13.18
C PHE A 139 -18.39 4.37 -14.54
N SER A 140 -19.64 4.69 -14.92
CA SER A 140 -19.98 5.31 -16.20
C SER A 140 -19.33 6.69 -16.37
N HIS A 141 -19.33 7.52 -15.32
CA HIS A 141 -18.68 8.82 -15.36
C HIS A 141 -17.15 8.69 -15.50
N TYR A 142 -16.54 7.87 -14.65
CA TYR A 142 -15.09 7.67 -14.61
C TYR A 142 -14.54 7.11 -15.92
N HIS A 143 -15.23 6.16 -16.55
CA HIS A 143 -14.77 5.51 -17.78
C HIS A 143 -15.30 6.18 -19.06
N SER A 144 -15.96 7.34 -18.99
CA SER A 144 -16.54 8.02 -20.15
C SER A 144 -15.50 8.35 -21.24
N LEU A 145 -14.33 8.87 -20.84
CA LEU A 145 -13.22 9.11 -21.77
C LEU A 145 -12.66 7.81 -22.31
N LEU A 146 -12.45 6.81 -21.46
CA LEU A 146 -11.90 5.51 -21.88
C LEU A 146 -12.80 4.84 -22.92
N LYS A 147 -14.12 4.85 -22.68
CA LYS A 147 -15.13 4.37 -23.62
C LYS A 147 -15.01 5.09 -24.96
N LYS A 148 -14.85 6.41 -24.96
CA LYS A 148 -14.64 7.19 -26.19
C LYS A 148 -13.40 6.72 -26.94
N LEU A 149 -12.26 6.60 -26.25
CA LEU A 149 -10.99 6.16 -26.86
C LEU A 149 -11.09 4.75 -27.45
N CYS A 150 -11.75 3.82 -26.76
CA CYS A 150 -12.00 2.47 -27.26
C CYS A 150 -12.95 2.48 -28.48
N THR A 151 -14.03 3.27 -28.42
CA THR A 151 -15.03 3.36 -29.51
C THR A 151 -14.43 3.98 -30.77
N GLU A 152 -13.52 4.95 -30.61
CA GLU A 152 -12.79 5.60 -31.71
C GLU A 152 -11.61 4.75 -32.23
N GLY A 153 -11.32 3.59 -31.61
CA GLY A 153 -10.22 2.71 -32.02
C GLY A 153 -8.83 3.29 -31.74
N ILE A 154 -8.71 4.22 -30.79
CA ILE A 154 -7.44 4.85 -30.41
C ILE A 154 -6.62 3.92 -29.50
N VAL A 155 -7.30 3.05 -28.75
CA VAL A 155 -6.71 2.13 -27.78
C VAL A 155 -7.20 0.71 -28.06
N ASP A 156 -6.26 -0.21 -28.30
CA ASP A 156 -6.54 -1.62 -28.59
C ASP A 156 -6.68 -2.49 -27.33
N GLY A 157 -6.29 -1.97 -26.17
CA GLY A 157 -6.31 -2.75 -24.94
C GLY A 157 -6.06 -1.95 -23.67
N LEU A 158 -6.42 -2.57 -22.55
CA LEU A 158 -6.45 -1.99 -21.21
C LEU A 158 -5.63 -2.84 -20.25
N ARG A 159 -4.79 -2.18 -19.44
CA ARG A 159 -4.19 -2.75 -18.24
C ARG A 159 -4.91 -2.20 -17.03
N VAL A 160 -5.61 -3.06 -16.28
CA VAL A 160 -6.32 -2.68 -15.05
C VAL A 160 -5.32 -2.66 -13.90
N ASP A 161 -5.15 -1.48 -13.31
CA ASP A 161 -4.36 -1.30 -12.09
C ASP A 161 -5.09 -1.85 -10.87
N HIS A 162 -4.35 -2.51 -9.97
CA HIS A 162 -4.83 -2.90 -8.63
C HIS A 162 -6.25 -3.49 -8.58
N VAL A 163 -6.53 -4.51 -9.40
CA VAL A 163 -7.87 -5.15 -9.48
C VAL A 163 -8.34 -5.68 -8.12
N ASP A 164 -7.40 -6.06 -7.26
CA ASP A 164 -7.66 -6.60 -5.92
C ASP A 164 -8.15 -5.55 -4.92
N GLY A 165 -8.11 -4.25 -5.25
CA GLY A 165 -8.70 -3.19 -4.43
C GLY A 165 -10.20 -2.96 -4.68
N LEU A 166 -10.78 -3.59 -5.69
CA LEU A 166 -12.19 -3.43 -6.06
C LEU A 166 -13.13 -4.18 -5.11
N TYR A 167 -14.32 -3.60 -4.91
CA TYR A 167 -15.38 -4.22 -4.10
C TYR A 167 -15.92 -5.47 -4.79
N GLU A 168 -16.20 -5.37 -6.10
CA GLU A 168 -16.64 -6.46 -6.98
C GLU A 168 -15.82 -6.50 -8.27
N PRO A 169 -14.63 -7.13 -8.25
CA PRO A 169 -13.73 -7.13 -9.41
C PRO A 169 -14.32 -7.86 -10.62
N ASN A 170 -15.12 -8.92 -10.41
CA ASN A 170 -15.74 -9.66 -11.51
C ASN A 170 -16.71 -8.78 -12.30
N GLU A 171 -17.64 -8.12 -11.60
CA GLU A 171 -18.63 -7.24 -12.23
C GLU A 171 -17.98 -6.02 -12.87
N TYR A 172 -16.94 -5.44 -12.23
CA TYR A 172 -16.14 -4.39 -12.84
C TYR A 172 -15.52 -4.83 -14.18
N LEU A 173 -14.90 -6.00 -14.23
CA LEU A 173 -14.24 -6.51 -15.43
C LEU A 173 -15.24 -6.86 -16.54
N LYS A 174 -16.44 -7.35 -16.20
CA LYS A 174 -17.54 -7.55 -17.18
C LYS A 174 -17.96 -6.23 -17.81
N LYS A 175 -18.22 -5.21 -17.00
CA LYS A 175 -18.55 -3.86 -17.50
C LYS A 175 -17.42 -3.31 -18.37
N LEU A 176 -16.16 -3.51 -17.97
CA LEU A 176 -15.01 -3.09 -18.76
C LEU A 176 -14.93 -3.81 -20.11
N ARG A 177 -15.19 -5.13 -20.14
CA ARG A 177 -15.27 -5.92 -21.38
C ARG A 177 -16.38 -5.42 -22.30
N GLU A 178 -17.52 -5.01 -21.77
CA GLU A 178 -18.60 -4.40 -22.55
C GLU A 178 -18.17 -3.07 -23.19
N LEU A 179 -17.34 -2.26 -22.52
CA LEU A 179 -16.79 -1.02 -23.06
C LEU A 179 -15.76 -1.25 -24.18
N THR A 180 -15.11 -2.41 -24.20
CA THR A 180 -14.08 -2.78 -25.19
C THR A 180 -14.28 -4.22 -25.65
N THR A 181 -15.33 -4.44 -26.44
CA THR A 181 -15.84 -5.78 -26.79
C THR A 181 -14.78 -6.70 -27.39
N SER A 182 -13.82 -6.17 -28.13
CA SER A 182 -12.72 -6.92 -28.75
C SER A 182 -11.32 -6.53 -28.24
N GLY A 183 -11.20 -5.55 -27.34
CA GLY A 183 -9.89 -5.08 -26.91
C GLY A 183 -9.21 -6.03 -25.94
N TYR A 184 -7.89 -6.01 -25.93
CA TYR A 184 -7.07 -6.82 -25.02
C TYR A 184 -7.18 -6.27 -23.58
N ILE A 185 -7.50 -7.08 -22.59
CA ILE A 185 -7.59 -6.69 -21.17
C ILE A 185 -6.67 -7.57 -20.33
N VAL A 186 -5.74 -6.95 -19.63
CA VAL A 186 -4.94 -7.61 -18.59
C VAL A 186 -5.11 -6.93 -17.25
N VAL A 187 -4.96 -7.71 -16.18
CA VAL A 187 -5.08 -7.21 -14.81
C VAL A 187 -3.73 -7.27 -14.11
N GLU A 188 -3.40 -6.21 -13.40
CA GLU A 188 -2.38 -6.31 -12.36
C GLU A 188 -2.96 -7.10 -11.19
N LYS A 189 -2.56 -8.37 -11.10
CA LYS A 189 -2.93 -9.27 -10.00
C LYS A 189 -1.72 -10.11 -9.63
N ILE A 190 -1.36 -10.07 -8.36
CA ILE A 190 -0.23 -10.85 -7.83
C ILE A 190 -0.74 -12.22 -7.40
N LEU A 191 -0.21 -13.28 -8.00
CA LEU A 191 -0.54 -14.67 -7.69
C LEU A 191 0.53 -15.29 -6.80
N GLN A 192 0.12 -15.97 -5.74
CA GLN A 192 1.01 -16.83 -4.98
C GLN A 192 1.39 -18.08 -5.78
N PRO A 193 2.49 -18.77 -5.43
CA PRO A 193 2.84 -20.03 -6.08
C PRO A 193 1.66 -21.02 -6.06
N LYS A 194 1.26 -21.49 -7.25
CA LYS A 194 0.12 -22.41 -7.47
C LYS A 194 -1.27 -21.81 -7.25
N GLU A 195 -1.40 -20.51 -6.93
CA GLU A 195 -2.69 -19.82 -6.97
C GLU A 195 -3.17 -19.70 -8.43
N PRO A 196 -4.39 -20.15 -8.76
CA PRO A 196 -4.97 -19.92 -10.08
C PRO A 196 -5.58 -18.52 -10.17
N LEU A 197 -5.40 -17.84 -11.32
CA LEU A 197 -6.21 -16.68 -11.68
C LEU A 197 -7.70 -17.08 -11.74
N PRO A 198 -8.65 -16.25 -11.27
CA PRO A 198 -10.08 -16.54 -11.40
C PRO A 198 -10.48 -16.78 -12.86
N GLY A 199 -10.87 -18.02 -13.19
CA GLY A 199 -11.21 -18.41 -14.57
C GLY A 199 -12.51 -17.82 -15.12
N PHE A 200 -13.31 -17.19 -14.27
CA PHE A 200 -14.55 -16.51 -14.66
C PHE A 200 -14.34 -15.03 -15.03
N TRP A 201 -13.11 -14.50 -14.91
CA TRP A 201 -12.81 -13.13 -15.32
C TRP A 201 -12.68 -13.01 -16.84
N PRO A 202 -13.35 -12.03 -17.49
CA PRO A 202 -13.32 -11.85 -18.94
C PRO A 202 -12.06 -11.08 -19.40
N VAL A 203 -10.87 -11.63 -19.10
CA VAL A 203 -9.56 -11.01 -19.35
C VAL A 203 -8.60 -11.99 -20.03
N GLU A 204 -7.55 -11.48 -20.65
CA GLU A 204 -6.53 -12.29 -21.33
C GLU A 204 -5.45 -12.80 -20.38
N GLY A 205 -5.33 -12.21 -19.20
CA GLY A 205 -4.46 -12.69 -18.12
C GLY A 205 -3.97 -11.60 -17.18
N THR A 206 -2.77 -11.81 -16.64
CA THR A 206 -2.11 -10.90 -15.71
C THR A 206 -1.08 -10.01 -16.44
N THR A 207 -0.54 -9.03 -15.72
CA THR A 207 0.65 -8.27 -16.12
C THR A 207 1.97 -9.07 -16.03
N GLY A 208 1.94 -10.34 -15.61
CA GLY A 208 3.05 -11.27 -15.78
C GLY A 208 4.00 -11.48 -14.62
N TYR A 209 3.71 -11.00 -13.40
CA TYR A 209 4.51 -11.31 -12.21
C TYR A 209 4.56 -12.80 -11.87
N ASP A 210 3.51 -13.54 -12.21
CA ASP A 210 3.49 -15.00 -12.11
C ASP A 210 4.50 -15.64 -13.07
N ALA A 211 4.58 -15.18 -14.32
CA ALA A 211 5.63 -15.62 -15.24
C ALA A 211 7.03 -15.25 -14.75
N LEU A 212 7.21 -14.01 -14.26
CA LEU A 212 8.46 -13.52 -13.67
C LEU A 212 8.96 -14.47 -12.58
N TYR A 213 8.10 -14.82 -11.62
CA TYR A 213 8.42 -15.73 -10.53
C TYR A 213 8.97 -17.06 -11.06
N TRP A 214 8.26 -17.71 -11.97
CA TRP A 214 8.66 -19.03 -12.49
C TRP A 214 9.94 -18.97 -13.32
N ILE A 215 10.11 -17.95 -14.16
CA ILE A 215 11.33 -17.76 -14.95
C ILE A 215 12.53 -17.58 -14.02
N ASN A 216 12.44 -16.67 -13.04
CA ASN A 216 13.53 -16.41 -12.11
C ASN A 216 13.91 -17.67 -11.28
N GLN A 217 12.92 -18.43 -10.82
CA GLN A 217 13.14 -19.62 -9.99
C GLN A 217 13.90 -20.75 -10.69
N VAL A 218 13.84 -20.84 -12.02
CA VAL A 218 14.58 -21.87 -12.78
C VAL A 218 16.08 -21.63 -12.73
N PHE A 219 16.51 -20.36 -12.64
CA PHE A 219 17.93 -20.00 -12.56
C PHE A 219 18.51 -20.12 -11.14
N VAL A 220 17.71 -20.53 -10.16
CA VAL A 220 18.17 -20.71 -8.78
C VAL A 220 18.51 -22.18 -8.52
N MET A 221 19.74 -22.43 -8.11
CA MET A 221 20.31 -23.76 -7.92
C MET A 221 19.76 -24.45 -6.66
N ARG A 222 18.55 -25.01 -6.75
CA ARG A 222 17.78 -25.62 -5.65
C ARG A 222 18.56 -26.58 -4.75
N LYS A 223 19.48 -27.37 -5.32
CA LYS A 223 20.31 -28.33 -4.55
C LYS A 223 21.15 -27.65 -3.45
N ASN A 224 21.44 -26.35 -3.61
CA ASN A 224 22.25 -25.56 -2.68
C ASN A 224 21.44 -24.85 -1.59
N GLN A 225 20.12 -25.04 -1.51
CA GLN A 225 19.26 -24.41 -0.50
C GLN A 225 19.82 -24.56 0.92
N ARG A 226 20.15 -25.80 1.34
CA ARG A 226 20.66 -26.06 2.69
C ARG A 226 21.98 -25.34 2.98
N ALA A 227 22.81 -25.11 1.96
CA ALA A 227 24.06 -24.38 2.12
C ALA A 227 23.79 -22.87 2.33
N PHE A 228 22.84 -22.31 1.56
CA PHE A 228 22.40 -20.92 1.72
C PHE A 228 21.69 -20.69 3.06
N ASP A 229 20.85 -21.61 3.51
CA ASP A 229 20.19 -21.54 4.82
C ASP A 229 21.21 -21.44 5.95
N ARG A 230 22.20 -22.34 5.96
CA ARG A 230 23.27 -22.33 6.97
C ARG A 230 24.12 -21.07 6.89
N LEU A 231 24.50 -20.65 5.69
CA LEU A 231 25.27 -19.40 5.49
C LEU A 231 24.50 -18.22 6.09
N TYR A 232 23.28 -18.00 5.64
CA TYR A 232 22.46 -16.87 6.03
C TYR A 232 22.22 -16.85 7.56
N GLN A 233 21.85 -17.99 8.14
CA GLN A 233 21.63 -18.09 9.59
C GLN A 233 22.92 -17.88 10.40
N SER A 234 24.06 -18.43 9.94
CA SER A 234 25.34 -18.28 10.64
C SER A 234 25.89 -16.86 10.59
N PHE A 235 25.68 -16.16 9.48
CA PHE A 235 26.18 -14.80 9.30
C PHE A 235 25.31 -13.78 10.04
N THR A 236 23.98 -13.88 9.90
CA THR A 236 23.05 -12.90 10.47
C THR A 236 22.64 -13.18 11.91
N GLY A 237 22.77 -14.43 12.36
CA GLY A 237 22.21 -14.88 13.63
C GLY A 237 20.69 -15.04 13.63
N LEU A 238 20.01 -14.81 12.49
CA LEU A 238 18.56 -14.91 12.38
C LEU A 238 18.12 -16.38 12.46
N LYS A 239 17.52 -16.77 13.59
CA LYS A 239 17.03 -18.13 13.85
C LYS A 239 15.56 -18.34 13.50
N GLU A 240 14.81 -17.26 13.31
CA GLU A 240 13.38 -17.33 13.04
C GLU A 240 13.08 -17.95 11.68
N ARG A 241 12.04 -18.78 11.63
CA ARG A 241 11.57 -19.38 10.37
C ARG A 241 10.84 -18.33 9.54
N TYR A 242 10.89 -18.49 8.22
CA TYR A 242 10.23 -17.58 7.28
C TYR A 242 8.77 -17.30 7.64
N HIS A 243 7.98 -18.34 7.90
CA HIS A 243 6.55 -18.18 8.23
C HIS A 243 6.31 -17.33 9.50
N THR A 244 7.21 -17.40 10.48
CA THR A 244 7.15 -16.55 11.69
C THR A 244 7.42 -15.08 11.34
N LEU A 245 8.40 -14.83 10.46
CA LEU A 245 8.70 -13.46 9.99
C LEU A 245 7.54 -12.91 9.15
N PHE A 246 6.94 -13.72 8.28
CA PHE A 246 5.76 -13.37 7.50
C PHE A 246 4.58 -12.97 8.40
N TYR A 247 4.25 -13.82 9.37
CA TYR A 247 3.22 -13.55 10.37
C TYR A 247 3.48 -12.23 11.12
N LYS A 248 4.70 -12.05 11.65
CA LYS A 248 5.08 -10.83 12.40
C LYS A 248 5.01 -9.57 11.53
N ALA A 249 5.46 -9.64 10.29
CA ALA A 249 5.45 -8.50 9.38
C ALA A 249 4.01 -8.07 9.05
N LYS A 250 3.10 -9.01 8.77
CA LYS A 250 1.68 -8.70 8.56
C LYS A 250 1.04 -8.14 9.82
N ARG A 251 1.27 -8.77 10.97
CA ARG A 251 0.73 -8.31 12.25
C ARG A 251 1.21 -6.89 12.59
N HIS A 252 2.49 -6.60 12.39
CA HIS A 252 3.06 -5.27 12.60
C HIS A 252 2.35 -4.18 11.79
N ILE A 253 2.08 -4.43 10.50
CA ILE A 253 1.37 -3.49 9.63
C ILE A 253 -0.06 -3.24 10.11
N ILE A 254 -0.78 -4.28 10.53
CA ILE A 254 -2.14 -4.13 11.09
C ILE A 254 -2.09 -3.23 12.33
N GLU A 255 -1.17 -3.51 13.24
CA GLU A 255 -1.09 -2.84 14.54
C GLU A 255 -0.57 -1.39 14.46
N HIS A 256 0.26 -1.03 13.48
CA HIS A 256 0.94 0.27 13.46
C HIS A 256 0.53 1.19 12.31
N GLU A 257 0.00 0.65 11.21
CA GLU A 257 -0.29 1.45 10.00
C GLU A 257 -1.74 1.35 9.54
N MET A 258 -2.45 0.27 9.90
CA MET A 258 -3.80 -0.02 9.41
C MET A 258 -4.80 -0.29 10.55
N MET A 259 -4.57 0.27 11.74
CA MET A 259 -5.41 0.00 12.92
C MET A 259 -6.83 0.53 12.72
N GLY A 260 -7.00 1.76 12.21
CA GLY A 260 -8.34 2.32 11.96
C GLY A 260 -9.15 1.52 10.93
N ASP A 261 -8.49 1.04 9.88
CA ASP A 261 -9.11 0.15 8.89
C ASP A 261 -9.53 -1.20 9.52
N MET A 262 -8.71 -1.73 10.44
CA MET A 262 -9.02 -2.94 11.21
C MET A 262 -10.21 -2.73 12.15
N ASP A 263 -10.28 -1.59 12.84
CA ASP A 263 -11.39 -1.24 13.73
C ASP A 263 -12.71 -1.15 12.98
N ASN A 264 -12.69 -0.56 11.77
CA ASN A 264 -13.85 -0.54 10.88
C ASN A 264 -14.33 -1.96 10.52
N LEU A 265 -13.43 -2.89 10.21
CA LEU A 265 -13.79 -4.29 9.94
C LEU A 265 -14.32 -5.01 11.18
N ALA A 266 -13.70 -4.79 12.34
CA ALA A 266 -14.15 -5.38 13.60
C ALA A 266 -15.56 -4.89 13.98
N MET A 267 -15.87 -3.61 13.75
CA MET A 267 -17.21 -3.05 13.94
C MET A 267 -18.25 -3.71 13.02
N LEU A 268 -17.93 -3.92 11.73
CA LEU A 268 -18.80 -4.64 10.80
C LEU A 268 -19.06 -6.07 11.27
N LEU A 269 -18.00 -6.80 11.66
CA LEU A 269 -18.12 -8.16 12.17
C LEU A 269 -18.91 -8.23 13.47
N LYS A 270 -18.76 -7.26 14.37
CA LYS A 270 -19.54 -7.16 15.61
C LYS A 270 -21.01 -6.90 15.34
N GLY A 271 -21.33 -6.07 14.35
CA GLY A 271 -22.70 -5.86 13.87
C GLY A 271 -23.36 -7.16 13.41
N LEU A 272 -22.62 -8.02 12.68
CA LEU A 272 -23.08 -9.35 12.30
C LEU A 272 -23.24 -10.27 13.51
N SER A 273 -22.22 -10.34 14.36
CA SER A 273 -22.21 -11.23 15.53
C SER A 273 -23.39 -10.95 16.46
N GLY A 274 -23.75 -9.67 16.64
CA GLY A 274 -24.85 -9.22 17.49
C GLY A 274 -26.25 -9.68 17.05
N LYS A 275 -26.43 -10.02 15.76
CA LYS A 275 -27.71 -10.49 15.21
C LYS A 275 -27.89 -12.01 15.33
N MET A 276 -26.84 -12.76 15.64
CA MET A 276 -26.85 -14.22 15.61
C MET A 276 -26.78 -14.82 17.02
N ARG A 277 -27.63 -15.82 17.27
CA ARG A 277 -27.85 -16.40 18.62
C ARG A 277 -26.57 -16.87 19.32
N TYR A 278 -25.67 -17.53 18.60
CA TYR A 278 -24.49 -18.18 19.17
C TYR A 278 -23.21 -17.32 19.16
N SER A 279 -23.27 -16.10 18.61
CA SER A 279 -22.13 -15.18 18.51
C SER A 279 -22.39 -13.79 19.10
N ARG A 280 -23.56 -13.60 19.72
CA ARG A 280 -24.00 -12.30 20.25
C ARG A 280 -23.06 -11.77 21.34
N ASP A 281 -22.55 -12.67 22.16
CA ASP A 281 -21.73 -12.36 23.33
C ASP A 281 -20.23 -12.21 23.00
N PHE A 282 -19.81 -12.43 21.75
CA PHE A 282 -18.43 -12.16 21.35
C PHE A 282 -18.11 -10.68 21.52
N THR A 283 -17.02 -10.37 22.21
CA THR A 283 -16.61 -8.99 22.44
C THR A 283 -15.99 -8.39 21.18
N ILE A 284 -16.04 -7.06 21.05
CA ILE A 284 -15.36 -6.37 19.95
C ILE A 284 -13.85 -6.65 19.97
N TYR A 285 -13.25 -6.76 21.17
CA TYR A 285 -11.84 -7.09 21.34
C TYR A 285 -11.51 -8.50 20.84
N GLY A 286 -12.32 -9.51 21.23
CA GLY A 286 -12.13 -10.90 20.78
C GLY A 286 -12.27 -11.04 19.26
N LEU A 287 -13.26 -10.37 18.66
CA LEU A 287 -13.45 -10.36 17.21
C LEU A 287 -12.31 -9.64 16.47
N LYS A 288 -11.84 -8.50 16.99
CA LYS A 288 -10.69 -7.78 16.44
C LYS A 288 -9.45 -8.66 16.48
N GLU A 289 -9.10 -9.22 17.63
CA GLU A 289 -7.92 -10.10 17.76
C GLU A 289 -8.01 -11.33 16.86
N ALA A 290 -9.19 -11.96 16.74
CA ALA A 290 -9.39 -13.09 15.84
C ALA A 290 -9.23 -12.70 14.36
N LEU A 291 -9.69 -11.51 13.96
CA LEU A 291 -9.43 -10.96 12.63
C LEU A 291 -7.95 -10.71 12.40
N VAL A 292 -7.25 -10.07 13.33
CA VAL A 292 -5.80 -9.84 13.23
C VAL A 292 -5.06 -11.16 13.07
N GLU A 293 -5.44 -12.19 13.84
CA GLU A 293 -4.80 -13.50 13.78
C GLU A 293 -5.04 -14.19 12.43
N PHE A 294 -6.30 -14.29 11.98
CA PHE A 294 -6.65 -14.85 10.67
C PHE A 294 -5.90 -14.13 9.54
N LEU A 295 -5.92 -12.80 9.53
CA LEU A 295 -5.32 -11.98 8.49
C LEU A 295 -3.79 -12.08 8.49
N SER A 296 -3.16 -12.23 9.66
CA SER A 296 -1.70 -12.42 9.76
C SER A 296 -1.24 -13.77 9.19
N HIS A 297 -2.11 -14.77 9.16
CA HIS A 297 -1.85 -16.08 8.56
C HIS A 297 -2.25 -16.20 7.08
N LEU A 298 -3.14 -15.34 6.57
CA LEU A 298 -3.66 -15.46 5.21
C LEU A 298 -2.52 -15.37 4.16
N PRO A 299 -2.30 -16.42 3.35
CA PRO A 299 -1.13 -16.50 2.47
C PRO A 299 -1.32 -15.84 1.11
N VAL A 300 -2.55 -15.47 0.73
CA VAL A 300 -2.90 -14.88 -0.58
C VAL A 300 -3.27 -13.40 -0.44
N TYR A 301 -3.21 -12.65 -1.56
CA TYR A 301 -3.60 -11.24 -1.58
C TYR A 301 -5.08 -11.07 -1.21
N ARG A 302 -5.96 -11.90 -1.78
CA ARG A 302 -7.37 -11.94 -1.42
C ARG A 302 -8.04 -13.21 -1.91
N THR A 303 -9.20 -13.49 -1.33
CA THR A 303 -10.19 -14.41 -1.88
C THR A 303 -11.16 -13.67 -2.81
N TYR A 304 -11.95 -14.42 -3.59
CA TYR A 304 -13.02 -13.88 -4.44
C TYR A 304 -14.32 -14.62 -4.17
N ILE A 305 -14.94 -14.27 -3.06
CA ILE A 305 -16.27 -14.69 -2.66
C ILE A 305 -17.24 -13.59 -3.07
N ASP A 306 -18.21 -13.94 -3.91
CA ASP A 306 -19.35 -13.10 -4.28
C ASP A 306 -20.65 -13.95 -4.27
N HIS A 307 -21.78 -13.36 -4.69
CA HIS A 307 -23.09 -14.02 -4.64
C HIS A 307 -23.19 -15.24 -5.58
N VAL A 308 -22.33 -15.33 -6.59
CA VAL A 308 -22.37 -16.32 -7.67
C VAL A 308 -21.17 -17.26 -7.62
N HIS A 309 -19.99 -16.73 -7.32
CA HIS A 309 -18.72 -17.43 -7.38
C HIS A 309 -18.13 -17.63 -5.99
N TYR A 310 -17.76 -18.88 -5.72
CA TYR A 310 -16.92 -19.23 -4.58
C TYR A 310 -16.00 -20.38 -4.98
N ARG A 311 -14.72 -20.05 -5.25
CA ARG A 311 -13.73 -21.01 -5.74
C ARG A 311 -13.38 -22.04 -4.66
N ALA A 312 -13.23 -23.30 -5.05
CA ALA A 312 -12.74 -24.36 -4.16
C ALA A 312 -11.35 -24.02 -3.57
N PHE A 313 -10.50 -23.33 -4.35
CA PHE A 313 -9.21 -22.84 -3.87
C PHE A 313 -9.36 -21.87 -2.68
N ASP A 314 -10.30 -20.92 -2.75
CA ASP A 314 -10.52 -19.94 -1.67
C ASP A 314 -11.00 -20.63 -0.39
N LYS A 315 -11.90 -21.62 -0.50
CA LYS A 315 -12.36 -22.43 0.64
C LYS A 315 -11.19 -23.12 1.34
N LEU A 316 -10.35 -23.82 0.58
CA LEU A 316 -9.17 -24.52 1.12
C LEU A 316 -8.17 -23.56 1.78
N VAL A 317 -7.99 -22.37 1.22
CA VAL A 317 -7.13 -21.33 1.82
C VAL A 317 -7.72 -20.87 3.16
N ILE A 318 -9.02 -20.59 3.22
CA ILE A 318 -9.70 -20.17 4.44
C ILE A 318 -9.64 -21.25 5.52
N GLU A 319 -9.97 -22.50 5.18
CA GLU A 319 -9.89 -23.66 6.07
C GLU A 319 -8.51 -23.77 6.72
N ARG A 320 -7.46 -23.86 5.91
CA ARG A 320 -6.08 -23.98 6.40
C ARG A 320 -5.65 -22.78 7.24
N THR A 321 -6.04 -21.57 6.83
CA THR A 321 -5.66 -20.34 7.55
C THR A 321 -6.31 -20.31 8.94
N ILE A 322 -7.58 -20.68 9.05
CA ILE A 322 -8.29 -20.76 10.33
C ILE A 322 -7.73 -21.86 11.22
N GLU A 323 -7.40 -23.03 10.66
CA GLU A 323 -6.76 -24.11 11.42
C GLU A 323 -5.42 -23.65 12.02
N GLN A 324 -4.56 -22.98 11.23
CA GLN A 324 -3.30 -22.44 11.74
C GLN A 324 -3.53 -21.37 12.82
N ALA A 325 -4.47 -20.44 12.60
CA ALA A 325 -4.80 -19.41 13.58
C ALA A 325 -5.28 -20.00 14.91
N LYS A 326 -6.11 -21.06 14.87
CA LYS A 326 -6.60 -21.76 16.07
C LYS A 326 -5.50 -22.52 16.80
N LEU A 327 -4.54 -23.09 16.07
CA LEU A 327 -3.37 -23.74 16.69
C LEU A 327 -2.49 -22.71 17.41
N GLN A 328 -2.34 -21.51 16.86
CA GLN A 328 -1.52 -20.44 17.41
C GLN A 328 -2.19 -19.71 18.58
N ARG A 329 -3.51 -19.50 18.52
CA ARG A 329 -4.33 -18.80 19.53
C ARG A 329 -5.60 -19.61 19.89
N PRO A 330 -5.48 -20.72 20.64
CA PRO A 330 -6.63 -21.56 20.98
C PRO A 330 -7.73 -20.83 21.77
N GLU A 331 -7.36 -19.81 22.53
CA GLU A 331 -8.27 -18.97 23.32
C GLU A 331 -9.25 -18.15 22.46
N LEU A 332 -8.94 -17.92 21.18
CA LEU A 332 -9.82 -17.25 20.20
C LEU A 332 -10.62 -18.26 19.37
N GLY A 333 -10.69 -19.53 19.78
CA GLY A 333 -11.22 -20.62 18.97
C GLY A 333 -12.67 -20.43 18.51
N HIS A 334 -13.52 -19.80 19.34
CA HIS A 334 -14.92 -19.54 19.03
C HIS A 334 -15.08 -18.39 18.02
N GLU A 335 -14.36 -17.29 18.21
CA GLU A 335 -14.35 -16.14 17.30
C GLU A 335 -13.77 -16.52 15.93
N LEU A 336 -12.69 -17.32 15.91
CA LEU A 336 -12.12 -17.86 14.67
C LEU A 336 -13.10 -18.83 13.97
N GLN A 337 -13.82 -19.67 14.72
CA GLN A 337 -14.88 -20.50 14.15
C GLN A 337 -16.01 -19.65 13.56
N PHE A 338 -16.36 -18.54 14.18
CA PHE A 338 -17.37 -17.63 13.66
C PHE A 338 -16.92 -16.97 12.35
N ILE A 339 -15.68 -16.46 12.29
CA ILE A 339 -15.09 -15.96 11.04
C ILE A 339 -15.12 -17.05 9.96
N PHE A 340 -14.75 -18.28 10.31
CA PHE A 340 -14.84 -19.41 9.38
C PHE A 340 -16.26 -19.62 8.85
N ASN A 341 -17.27 -19.65 9.72
CA ASN A 341 -18.67 -19.85 9.31
C ASN A 341 -19.16 -18.72 8.39
N VAL A 342 -18.79 -17.47 8.68
CA VAL A 342 -19.09 -16.30 7.83
C VAL A 342 -18.43 -16.46 6.46
N LEU A 343 -17.13 -16.77 6.42
CA LEU A 343 -16.39 -16.87 5.16
C LEU A 343 -16.76 -18.11 4.35
N THR A 344 -17.21 -19.20 4.98
CA THR A 344 -17.68 -20.41 4.30
C THR A 344 -19.16 -20.37 3.93
N LEU A 345 -19.85 -19.26 4.27
CA LEU A 345 -21.28 -19.06 4.04
C LEU A 345 -22.12 -20.18 4.66
N SER A 346 -21.80 -20.56 5.91
CA SER A 346 -22.58 -21.58 6.62
C SER A 346 -24.04 -21.13 6.75
N PRO A 347 -25.04 -22.05 6.69
CA PRO A 347 -26.45 -21.69 6.79
C PRO A 347 -26.76 -20.81 7.99
N GLU A 348 -26.14 -21.09 9.14
CA GLU A 348 -26.32 -20.33 10.39
C GLU A 348 -25.79 -18.90 10.28
N ALA A 349 -24.73 -18.68 9.50
CA ALA A 349 -24.14 -17.37 9.28
C ALA A 349 -24.92 -16.52 8.26
N VAL A 350 -25.59 -17.14 7.27
CA VAL A 350 -26.28 -16.40 6.21
C VAL A 350 -27.78 -16.21 6.46
N THR A 351 -28.39 -16.98 7.37
CA THR A 351 -29.84 -16.91 7.62
C THR A 351 -30.25 -15.53 8.15
N GLY A 352 -30.94 -14.74 7.31
CA GLY A 352 -31.53 -13.44 7.67
C GLY A 352 -30.56 -12.24 7.67
N ALA A 353 -29.31 -12.40 7.20
CA ALA A 353 -28.30 -11.34 7.15
C ALA A 353 -27.37 -11.43 5.92
N THR A 354 -27.87 -12.02 4.82
CA THR A 354 -27.06 -12.35 3.63
C THR A 354 -26.31 -11.14 3.07
N GLU A 355 -26.98 -10.00 2.91
CA GLU A 355 -26.37 -8.81 2.33
C GLU A 355 -25.31 -8.18 3.25
N GLU A 356 -25.54 -8.15 4.56
CA GLU A 356 -24.54 -7.67 5.51
C GLU A 356 -23.33 -8.60 5.58
N VAL A 357 -23.54 -9.91 5.46
CA VAL A 357 -22.46 -10.91 5.37
C VAL A 357 -21.62 -10.64 4.12
N PHE A 358 -22.23 -10.52 2.95
CA PHE A 358 -21.50 -10.22 1.72
C PHE A 358 -20.82 -8.85 1.77
N HIS A 359 -21.45 -7.85 2.40
CA HIS A 359 -20.82 -6.55 2.61
C HIS A 359 -19.54 -6.69 3.45
N PHE A 360 -19.60 -7.37 4.60
CA PHE A 360 -18.44 -7.64 5.43
C PHE A 360 -17.34 -8.39 4.65
N ILE A 361 -17.70 -9.46 3.94
CA ILE A 361 -16.75 -10.27 3.15
C ILE A 361 -16.06 -9.41 2.09
N LYS A 362 -16.81 -8.62 1.32
CA LYS A 362 -16.25 -7.75 0.28
C LYS A 362 -15.33 -6.70 0.89
N ARG A 363 -15.68 -6.12 2.04
CA ARG A 363 -14.82 -5.18 2.78
C ARG A 363 -13.54 -5.84 3.30
N LEU A 364 -13.64 -7.04 3.86
CA LEU A 364 -12.48 -7.83 4.29
C LEU A 364 -11.55 -8.12 3.10
N GLN A 365 -12.10 -8.54 1.96
CA GLN A 365 -11.32 -8.82 0.75
C GLN A 365 -10.62 -7.58 0.16
N GLN A 366 -11.18 -6.38 0.35
CA GLN A 366 -10.51 -5.12 -0.03
C GLN A 366 -9.33 -4.78 0.90
N PHE A 367 -9.34 -5.28 2.14
CA PHE A 367 -8.29 -5.02 3.13
C PHE A 367 -7.10 -5.97 3.00
N THR A 368 -7.34 -7.23 2.62
CA THR A 368 -6.29 -8.26 2.58
C THR A 368 -5.19 -7.96 1.56
N GLY A 369 -5.53 -7.35 0.42
CA GLY A 369 -4.59 -7.00 -0.64
C GLY A 369 -3.54 -5.98 -0.17
N PRO A 370 -3.95 -4.79 0.31
CA PRO A 370 -3.09 -3.83 0.99
C PRO A 370 -2.22 -4.42 2.10
N LEU A 371 -2.81 -5.24 2.97
CA LEU A 371 -2.09 -5.88 4.05
C LEU A 371 -0.98 -6.81 3.52
N MET A 372 -1.27 -7.58 2.46
CA MET A 372 -0.27 -8.43 1.83
C MET A 372 0.85 -7.58 1.23
N ALA A 373 0.53 -6.56 0.43
CA ALA A 373 1.53 -5.69 -0.17
C ALA A 373 2.44 -5.04 0.90
N LYS A 374 1.87 -4.48 1.96
CA LYS A 374 2.63 -3.81 3.01
C LYS A 374 3.39 -4.75 3.95
N GLY A 375 2.78 -5.86 4.35
CA GLY A 375 3.40 -6.82 5.26
C GLY A 375 4.41 -7.73 4.57
N PHE A 376 4.14 -8.14 3.34
CA PHE A 376 5.02 -9.01 2.58
C PHE A 376 6.02 -8.21 1.73
N GLU A 377 5.54 -7.48 0.73
CA GLU A 377 6.41 -6.85 -0.27
C GLU A 377 7.24 -5.70 0.27
N ASP A 378 6.61 -4.83 1.08
CA ASP A 378 7.22 -3.61 1.62
C ASP A 378 7.74 -3.79 3.05
N THR A 379 7.82 -5.02 3.55
CA THR A 379 8.44 -5.32 4.85
C THR A 379 9.24 -6.62 4.80
N LEU A 380 8.59 -7.78 4.66
CA LEU A 380 9.29 -9.08 4.72
C LEU A 380 10.38 -9.22 3.66
N LEU A 381 10.17 -8.71 2.44
CA LEU A 381 11.18 -8.75 1.37
C LEU A 381 12.45 -7.94 1.65
N TYR A 382 12.44 -7.07 2.66
CA TYR A 382 13.61 -6.33 3.14
C TYR A 382 14.20 -6.92 4.44
N VAL A 383 13.52 -7.88 5.06
CA VAL A 383 13.94 -8.55 6.29
C VAL A 383 14.56 -9.92 5.99
N TYR A 384 13.92 -10.74 5.15
CA TYR A 384 14.40 -12.10 4.85
C TYR A 384 15.39 -12.10 3.68
N ASN A 385 16.65 -11.80 3.96
CA ASN A 385 17.65 -11.48 2.94
C ASN A 385 18.49 -12.67 2.46
N ARG A 386 17.98 -13.92 2.58
CA ARG A 386 18.73 -15.15 2.24
C ARG A 386 19.34 -15.11 0.83
N LEU A 387 18.54 -14.71 -0.16
CA LEU A 387 18.96 -14.46 -1.53
C LEU A 387 18.04 -13.41 -2.16
N LEU A 388 18.55 -12.21 -2.42
CA LEU A 388 17.71 -11.05 -2.80
C LEU A 388 17.04 -11.17 -4.18
N SER A 389 17.48 -12.06 -5.06
CA SER A 389 16.78 -12.32 -6.33
C SER A 389 15.42 -13.00 -6.14
N LEU A 390 15.17 -13.60 -4.98
CA LEU A 390 13.89 -14.20 -4.64
C LEU A 390 12.92 -13.18 -4.02
N ASN A 391 13.43 -12.01 -3.62
CA ASN A 391 12.69 -10.98 -2.91
C ASN A 391 12.10 -9.99 -3.91
N GLU A 392 11.07 -10.43 -4.61
CA GLU A 392 10.43 -9.70 -5.71
C GLU A 392 8.91 -9.63 -5.55
N VAL A 393 8.26 -8.70 -6.24
CA VAL A 393 6.78 -8.64 -6.32
C VAL A 393 6.26 -9.94 -6.95
N GLY A 394 5.32 -10.62 -6.28
CA GLY A 394 4.89 -11.98 -6.63
C GLY A 394 5.90 -13.08 -6.31
N GLY A 395 7.01 -12.73 -5.66
CA GLY A 395 8.04 -13.66 -5.18
C GLY A 395 7.56 -14.53 -4.02
N SER A 396 8.31 -15.61 -3.75
CA SER A 396 8.13 -16.45 -2.56
C SER A 396 9.49 -16.84 -2.01
N PRO A 397 10.12 -15.96 -1.19
CA PRO A 397 11.49 -16.16 -0.70
C PRO A 397 11.69 -17.46 0.10
N GLU A 398 10.63 -18.10 0.60
CA GLU A 398 10.69 -19.41 1.23
C GLU A 398 11.16 -20.51 0.27
N ILE A 399 10.72 -20.45 -0.99
CA ILE A 399 11.00 -21.44 -2.02
C ILE A 399 12.32 -21.10 -2.73
N PHE A 400 13.34 -21.94 -2.54
CA PHE A 400 14.67 -21.75 -3.12
C PHE A 400 14.83 -22.51 -4.44
N GLY A 401 14.39 -21.90 -5.54
CA GLY A 401 14.41 -22.49 -6.87
C GLY A 401 13.38 -23.60 -7.10
N VAL A 402 13.15 -23.92 -8.37
CA VAL A 402 12.19 -24.95 -8.81
C VAL A 402 12.87 -25.96 -9.74
N THR A 403 12.23 -27.09 -9.98
CA THR A 403 12.67 -28.03 -11.02
C THR A 403 12.21 -27.59 -12.40
N LEU A 404 12.94 -27.98 -13.45
CA LEU A 404 12.52 -27.79 -14.84
C LEU A 404 11.15 -28.43 -15.12
N ARG A 405 10.85 -29.55 -14.46
CA ARG A 405 9.53 -30.20 -14.57
C ARG A 405 8.41 -29.30 -14.06
N GLU A 406 8.55 -28.75 -12.85
CA GLU A 406 7.56 -27.83 -12.27
C GLU A 406 7.38 -26.58 -13.17
N PHE A 407 8.47 -26.04 -13.71
CA PHE A 407 8.43 -24.94 -14.67
C PHE A 407 7.67 -25.28 -15.96
N HIS A 408 7.98 -26.42 -16.60
CA HIS A 408 7.28 -26.83 -17.81
C HIS A 408 5.81 -27.19 -17.57
N GLU A 409 5.46 -27.74 -16.40
CA GLU A 409 4.07 -27.96 -16.00
C GLU A 409 3.31 -26.63 -15.88
N PHE A 410 3.93 -25.61 -15.27
CA PHE A 410 3.38 -24.25 -15.23
C PHE A 410 3.19 -23.67 -16.63
N MET A 411 4.23 -23.73 -17.49
CA MET A 411 4.18 -23.18 -18.84
C MET A 411 3.11 -23.85 -19.72
N LYS A 412 2.95 -25.17 -19.62
CA LYS A 412 1.87 -25.90 -20.32
C LYS A 412 0.48 -25.43 -19.86
N LYS A 413 0.28 -25.31 -18.55
CA LYS A 413 -1.00 -24.83 -17.99
C LYS A 413 -1.29 -23.40 -18.42
N ARG A 414 -0.28 -22.53 -18.42
CA ARG A 414 -0.41 -21.14 -18.91
C ARG A 414 -0.80 -21.11 -20.38
N ALA A 415 -0.12 -21.87 -21.23
CA ALA A 415 -0.43 -21.93 -22.67
C ALA A 415 -1.86 -22.42 -22.95
N SER A 416 -2.40 -23.34 -22.13
CA SER A 416 -3.77 -23.83 -22.30
C SER A 416 -4.85 -22.91 -21.73
N SER A 417 -4.58 -22.24 -20.60
CA SER A 417 -5.61 -21.51 -19.84
C SER A 417 -5.55 -19.99 -20.03
N TRP A 418 -4.36 -19.44 -20.27
CA TRP A 418 -4.09 -18.00 -20.34
C TRP A 418 -3.03 -17.71 -21.42
N PRO A 419 -3.26 -18.10 -22.69
CA PRO A 419 -2.25 -18.02 -23.76
C PRO A 419 -1.80 -16.59 -24.08
N LEU A 420 -2.61 -15.60 -23.76
CA LEU A 420 -2.37 -14.19 -24.05
C LEU A 420 -1.89 -13.39 -22.83
N SER A 421 -1.68 -14.04 -21.68
CA SER A 421 -1.18 -13.38 -20.47
C SER A 421 0.28 -12.92 -20.63
N MET A 422 0.62 -11.75 -20.09
CA MET A 422 1.96 -11.14 -20.29
C MET A 422 3.07 -11.97 -19.64
N ASN A 423 4.24 -12.07 -20.26
CA ASN A 423 5.43 -12.64 -19.62
C ASN A 423 6.38 -11.51 -19.24
N ALA A 424 6.22 -10.97 -18.03
CA ALA A 424 7.08 -9.89 -17.55
C ALA A 424 8.36 -10.44 -16.92
N THR A 425 9.45 -9.70 -17.10
CA THR A 425 10.73 -9.91 -16.42
C THR A 425 11.11 -8.66 -15.62
N SER A 426 10.78 -7.46 -16.07
CA SER A 426 10.89 -6.23 -15.26
C SER A 426 9.65 -5.36 -15.43
N THR A 427 9.30 -4.63 -14.40
CA THR A 427 8.20 -3.65 -14.42
C THR A 427 8.64 -2.37 -13.71
N HIS A 428 7.75 -1.37 -13.67
CA HIS A 428 7.99 -0.16 -12.89
C HIS A 428 7.94 -0.40 -11.36
N ASP A 429 7.33 -1.50 -10.91
CA ASP A 429 7.20 -1.82 -9.47
C ASP A 429 8.08 -2.97 -8.99
N THR A 430 8.77 -3.68 -9.90
CA THR A 430 9.76 -4.68 -9.47
C THR A 430 10.80 -4.06 -8.55
N LYS A 431 11.06 -4.71 -7.41
CA LYS A 431 12.01 -4.27 -6.39
C LYS A 431 13.43 -4.17 -6.97
N ARG A 432 13.74 -4.98 -7.99
CA ARG A 432 15.04 -5.02 -8.71
C ARG A 432 14.79 -5.24 -10.21
N GLY A 433 15.71 -4.79 -11.08
CA GLY A 433 15.67 -5.14 -12.50
C GLY A 433 16.04 -6.61 -12.76
N GLU A 434 15.63 -7.16 -13.89
CA GLU A 434 15.91 -8.56 -14.27
C GLU A 434 17.39 -8.92 -14.26
N ASP A 435 18.26 -8.05 -14.80
CA ASP A 435 19.71 -8.30 -14.84
C ASP A 435 20.33 -8.35 -13.44
N ILE A 436 19.82 -7.54 -12.50
CA ILE A 436 20.25 -7.58 -11.10
C ILE A 436 19.88 -8.93 -10.48
N ARG A 437 18.67 -9.42 -10.76
CA ARG A 437 18.24 -10.75 -10.27
C ARG A 437 19.00 -11.88 -10.94
N ALA A 438 19.27 -11.81 -12.25
CA ALA A 438 20.07 -12.79 -12.98
C ALA A 438 21.48 -12.93 -12.39
N ARG A 439 22.16 -11.81 -12.16
CA ARG A 439 23.45 -11.78 -11.42
C ARG A 439 23.33 -12.42 -10.04
N LEU A 440 22.33 -12.05 -9.27
CA LEU A 440 22.14 -12.61 -7.93
C LEU A 440 21.85 -14.12 -7.95
N ASN A 441 21.13 -14.63 -8.94
CA ASN A 441 20.87 -16.06 -9.10
C ASN A 441 22.16 -16.89 -9.21
N VAL A 442 23.22 -16.35 -9.84
CA VAL A 442 24.54 -17.01 -9.94
C VAL A 442 25.12 -17.32 -8.55
N LEU A 443 24.86 -16.50 -7.53
CA LEU A 443 25.32 -16.77 -6.16
C LEU A 443 24.82 -18.13 -5.66
N SER A 444 23.61 -18.53 -6.07
CA SER A 444 23.00 -19.81 -5.68
C SER A 444 23.84 -21.01 -6.12
N GLU A 445 24.63 -20.89 -7.18
CA GLU A 445 25.50 -21.95 -7.71
C GLU A 445 26.81 -22.12 -6.93
N MET A 446 27.24 -21.08 -6.22
CA MET A 446 28.56 -20.99 -5.59
C MET A 446 28.51 -20.63 -4.09
N PRO A 447 27.72 -21.34 -3.26
CA PRO A 447 27.50 -20.99 -1.86
C PRO A 447 28.79 -20.92 -1.03
N ALA A 448 29.75 -21.82 -1.27
CA ALA A 448 31.00 -21.86 -0.53
C ALA A 448 31.91 -20.66 -0.82
N LEU A 449 31.96 -20.21 -2.09
CA LEU A 449 32.67 -19.00 -2.46
C LEU A 449 31.99 -17.78 -1.83
N TRP A 450 30.67 -17.70 -1.96
CA TRP A 450 29.89 -16.59 -1.41
C TRP A 450 30.06 -16.46 0.11
N GLN A 451 29.97 -17.56 0.85
CA GLN A 451 30.22 -17.61 2.29
C GLN A 451 31.61 -17.06 2.66
N ARG A 452 32.66 -17.56 1.99
CA ARG A 452 34.03 -17.13 2.25
C ARG A 452 34.21 -15.63 2.00
N CYS A 453 33.61 -15.12 0.94
CA CYS A 453 33.67 -13.71 0.57
C CYS A 453 32.96 -12.82 1.59
N VAL A 454 31.71 -13.13 1.94
CA VAL A 454 30.94 -12.36 2.93
C VAL A 454 31.67 -12.29 4.28
N LEU A 455 32.18 -13.41 4.79
CA LEU A 455 32.92 -13.43 6.05
C LEU A 455 34.21 -12.61 5.99
N LYS A 456 34.96 -12.71 4.88
CA LYS A 456 36.18 -11.95 4.66
C LYS A 456 35.89 -10.45 4.55
N TRP A 457 34.86 -10.07 3.79
CA TRP A 457 34.47 -8.68 3.59
C TRP A 457 33.99 -8.05 4.88
N SER A 458 33.18 -8.76 5.66
CA SER A 458 32.73 -8.27 6.96
C SER A 458 33.88 -7.97 7.92
N LYS A 459 34.84 -8.89 8.05
CA LYS A 459 36.07 -8.63 8.81
C LYS A 459 36.89 -7.45 8.25
N THR A 460 36.98 -7.34 6.93
CA THR A 460 37.76 -6.28 6.25
C THR A 460 37.13 -4.90 6.40
N ASN A 461 35.80 -4.84 6.50
CA ASN A 461 35.01 -3.61 6.59
C ASN A 461 34.58 -3.27 8.03
N GLU A 462 34.91 -4.11 9.01
CA GLU A 462 34.54 -3.95 10.42
C GLU A 462 34.88 -2.56 10.98
N ARG A 463 36.04 -2.01 10.60
CA ARG A 463 36.48 -0.67 11.01
C ARG A 463 35.55 0.48 10.60
N PHE A 464 34.68 0.27 9.61
CA PHE A 464 33.72 1.27 9.16
C PHE A 464 32.38 1.18 9.89
N LYS A 465 32.16 0.12 10.68
CA LYS A 465 30.94 0.01 11.49
C LYS A 465 30.97 1.04 12.61
N THR A 466 29.85 1.71 12.80
CA THR A 466 29.66 2.62 13.94
C THR A 466 28.98 1.84 15.06
N THR A 467 29.33 2.13 16.32
CA THR A 467 28.65 1.54 17.47
C THR A 467 27.66 2.56 18.00
N LEU A 468 26.37 2.29 17.86
CA LEU A 468 25.30 3.12 18.41
C LEU A 468 24.69 2.38 19.61
N LYS A 469 24.78 2.99 20.79
CA LYS A 469 24.44 2.35 22.07
C LYS A 469 25.26 1.05 22.25
N THR A 470 24.67 -0.11 21.97
CA THR A 470 25.30 -1.44 22.05
C THR A 470 25.32 -2.17 20.70
N LEU A 471 24.72 -1.59 19.65
CA LEU A 471 24.58 -2.22 18.34
C LEU A 471 25.70 -1.76 17.40
N LYS A 472 26.27 -2.72 16.67
CA LYS A 472 27.16 -2.44 15.54
C LYS A 472 26.30 -2.16 14.30
N VAL A 473 26.52 -1.03 13.65
CA VAL A 473 25.73 -0.55 12.52
C VAL A 473 26.59 -0.50 11.24
N PRO A 474 26.11 -1.07 10.11
CA PRO A 474 24.88 -1.84 9.95
C PRO A 474 24.92 -3.16 10.74
N ASP A 475 23.74 -3.67 11.08
CA ASP A 475 23.64 -5.01 11.65
C ASP A 475 24.08 -6.08 10.62
N ALA A 476 24.17 -7.34 11.05
CA ALA A 476 24.65 -8.40 10.17
C ALA A 476 23.69 -8.71 9.01
N ASN A 477 22.39 -8.52 9.18
CA ASN A 477 21.41 -8.78 8.12
C ASN A 477 21.43 -7.68 7.05
N GLU A 478 21.55 -6.43 7.47
CA GLU A 478 21.70 -5.27 6.60
C GLU A 478 23.05 -5.28 5.88
N GLU A 479 24.13 -5.68 6.55
CA GLU A 479 25.42 -5.86 5.89
C GLU A 479 25.35 -6.93 4.79
N TYR A 480 24.64 -8.04 5.05
CA TYR A 480 24.41 -9.08 4.05
C TYR A 480 23.58 -8.56 2.86
N PHE A 481 22.59 -7.71 3.13
CA PHE A 481 21.80 -7.03 2.10
C PHE A 481 22.65 -6.09 1.25
N ILE A 482 23.52 -5.28 1.87
CA ILE A 482 24.42 -4.35 1.18
C ILE A 482 25.34 -5.11 0.23
N TYR A 483 25.96 -6.21 0.65
CA TYR A 483 26.86 -6.96 -0.21
C TYR A 483 26.16 -7.57 -1.43
N GLN A 484 24.96 -8.14 -1.26
CA GLN A 484 24.18 -8.64 -2.40
C GLN A 484 23.77 -7.49 -3.33
N THR A 485 23.31 -6.37 -2.78
CA THR A 485 22.90 -5.21 -3.60
C THR A 485 24.07 -4.66 -4.41
N LEU A 486 25.26 -4.57 -3.82
CA LEU A 486 26.48 -4.19 -4.54
C LEU A 486 26.81 -5.21 -5.63
N ILE A 487 26.83 -6.52 -5.33
CA ILE A 487 27.11 -7.56 -6.35
C ILE A 487 26.13 -7.48 -7.53
N GLY A 488 24.84 -7.29 -7.25
CA GLY A 488 23.82 -7.23 -8.28
C GLY A 488 23.89 -5.95 -9.13
N SER A 489 24.13 -4.79 -8.50
CA SER A 489 24.00 -3.48 -9.16
C SER A 489 25.31 -2.84 -9.64
N PHE A 490 26.48 -3.35 -9.25
CA PHE A 490 27.75 -2.69 -9.58
C PHE A 490 27.93 -2.53 -11.11
N PRO A 491 28.47 -1.39 -11.59
CA PRO A 491 28.70 -1.16 -13.01
C PRO A 491 29.62 -2.21 -13.65
N PHE A 492 29.35 -2.54 -14.92
CA PHE A 492 30.19 -3.49 -15.68
C PHE A 492 31.60 -2.96 -15.96
N GLN A 493 31.76 -1.64 -16.04
CA GLN A 493 33.04 -0.96 -16.31
C GLN A 493 33.94 -0.88 -15.08
N ASP A 494 33.51 -1.42 -13.93
CA ASP A 494 34.24 -1.37 -12.64
C ASP A 494 34.45 0.04 -12.06
N GLU A 495 33.92 1.06 -12.73
CA GLU A 495 33.97 2.46 -12.31
C GLU A 495 32.64 2.87 -11.70
N ILE A 496 32.70 3.53 -10.53
CA ILE A 496 31.55 4.13 -9.86
C ILE A 496 31.65 5.65 -9.97
N ASP A 497 30.54 6.28 -10.33
CA ASP A 497 30.40 7.73 -10.39
C ASP A 497 29.50 8.24 -9.25
N GLU A 498 29.35 9.56 -9.15
CA GLU A 498 28.48 10.19 -8.15
C GLU A 498 27.02 9.75 -8.32
N THR A 499 26.59 9.48 -9.55
CA THR A 499 25.24 9.01 -9.88
C THR A 499 24.97 7.65 -9.24
N TYR A 500 25.87 6.69 -9.41
CA TYR A 500 25.75 5.36 -8.80
C TYR A 500 25.75 5.44 -7.28
N ILE A 501 26.67 6.23 -6.70
CA ILE A 501 26.76 6.41 -5.25
C ILE A 501 25.45 7.01 -4.70
N LYS A 502 24.89 8.01 -5.36
CA LYS A 502 23.60 8.59 -4.98
C LYS A 502 22.48 7.55 -5.04
N ARG A 503 22.36 6.82 -6.14
CA ARG A 503 21.31 5.79 -6.34
C ARG A 503 21.38 4.68 -5.28
N ILE A 504 22.57 4.18 -4.97
CA ILE A 504 22.72 3.11 -3.97
C ILE A 504 22.38 3.61 -2.56
N LYS A 505 22.74 4.85 -2.21
CA LYS A 505 22.38 5.46 -0.93
C LYS A 505 20.87 5.65 -0.79
N GLU A 506 20.22 6.18 -1.81
CA GLU A 506 18.76 6.36 -1.84
C GLU A 506 18.04 5.00 -1.73
N TYR A 507 18.51 3.99 -2.46
CA TYR A 507 17.96 2.64 -2.38
C TYR A 507 18.16 2.00 -1.00
N LEU A 508 19.34 2.13 -0.41
CA LEU A 508 19.61 1.61 0.93
C LEU A 508 18.75 2.32 1.98
N LEU A 509 18.61 3.65 1.91
CA LEU A 509 17.74 4.39 2.82
C LEU A 509 16.29 3.90 2.75
N LYS A 510 15.78 3.70 1.52
CA LYS A 510 14.47 3.07 1.31
C LYS A 510 14.42 1.68 1.96
N SER A 511 15.39 0.81 1.67
CA SER A 511 15.39 -0.56 2.21
C SER A 511 15.39 -0.63 3.74
N LEU A 512 16.14 0.27 4.40
CA LEU A 512 16.18 0.36 5.86
C LEU A 512 14.81 0.74 6.42
N ARG A 513 14.16 1.75 5.83
CA ARG A 513 12.84 2.23 6.25
C ARG A 513 11.72 1.24 5.94
N GLU A 514 11.79 0.53 4.81
CA GLU A 514 10.83 -0.52 4.48
C GLU A 514 10.95 -1.72 5.43
N SER A 515 12.17 -2.09 5.86
CA SER A 515 12.38 -3.20 6.79
C SER A 515 11.72 -2.99 8.16
N LYS A 516 11.58 -1.72 8.60
CA LYS A 516 11.01 -1.31 9.90
C LYS A 516 11.71 -1.92 11.13
N VAL A 517 12.93 -2.42 10.98
CA VAL A 517 13.69 -3.04 12.09
C VAL A 517 14.33 -2.00 12.99
N HIS A 518 15.08 -1.05 12.42
CA HIS A 518 15.83 -0.03 13.18
C HIS A 518 15.41 1.41 12.84
N THR A 519 14.80 1.64 11.69
CA THR A 519 14.26 2.94 11.25
C THR A 519 12.99 2.70 10.42
N SER A 520 12.12 3.70 10.31
CA SER A 520 10.91 3.64 9.48
C SER A 520 10.59 4.99 8.86
N TRP A 521 9.67 5.01 7.90
CA TRP A 521 9.14 6.26 7.35
C TRP A 521 8.40 7.11 8.39
N VAL A 522 7.81 6.46 9.41
CA VAL A 522 6.99 7.13 10.42
C VAL A 522 7.83 7.76 11.53
N ASN A 523 8.93 7.10 11.90
CA ASN A 523 9.87 7.55 12.91
C ASN A 523 11.32 7.26 12.45
N PRO A 524 11.89 8.11 11.58
CA PRO A 524 13.25 7.92 11.09
C PRO A 524 14.29 8.01 12.22
N ASP A 525 15.16 7.01 12.34
CA ASP A 525 16.37 7.09 13.17
C ASP A 525 17.53 7.60 12.30
N HIS A 526 17.68 8.92 12.24
CA HIS A 526 18.71 9.57 11.42
C HIS A 526 20.13 9.17 11.82
N ALA A 527 20.39 8.93 13.11
CA ALA A 527 21.72 8.49 13.56
C ALA A 527 22.04 7.09 13.03
N TYR A 528 21.06 6.20 13.04
CA TYR A 528 21.19 4.87 12.45
C TYR A 528 21.40 4.95 10.92
N GLU A 529 20.57 5.72 10.22
CA GLU A 529 20.65 5.93 8.77
C GLU A 529 22.03 6.45 8.35
N GLU A 530 22.53 7.51 9.02
CA GLU A 530 23.85 8.08 8.76
C GLU A 530 24.98 7.09 9.01
N ALA A 531 24.88 6.27 10.06
CA ALA A 531 25.87 5.24 10.37
C ALA A 531 25.96 4.17 9.27
N VAL A 532 24.83 3.76 8.68
CA VAL A 532 24.82 2.83 7.53
C VAL A 532 25.42 3.50 6.29
N MET A 533 25.08 4.77 6.01
CA MET A 533 25.65 5.50 4.87
C MET A 533 27.16 5.68 4.99
N LYS A 534 27.65 5.95 6.21
CA LYS A 534 29.09 6.02 6.50
C LYS A 534 29.78 4.67 6.29
N PHE A 535 29.15 3.57 6.67
CA PHE A 535 29.67 2.23 6.38
C PHE A 535 29.79 2.01 4.87
N LEU A 536 28.74 2.31 4.10
CA LEU A 536 28.75 2.20 2.63
C LEU A 536 29.89 3.03 2.01
N ASP A 537 30.05 4.29 2.42
CA ASP A 537 31.12 5.16 1.93
C ASP A 537 32.52 4.58 2.21
N GLY A 538 32.70 3.99 3.40
CA GLY A 538 33.93 3.31 3.78
C GLY A 538 34.21 2.07 2.91
N VAL A 539 33.19 1.24 2.70
CA VAL A 539 33.25 0.03 1.87
C VAL A 539 33.64 0.38 0.42
N LEU A 540 32.98 1.38 -0.17
CA LEU A 540 33.22 1.81 -1.55
C LEU A 540 34.60 2.45 -1.76
N LYS A 541 35.29 2.89 -0.70
CA LYS A 541 36.66 3.42 -0.76
C LYS A 541 37.73 2.41 -0.35
N ASN A 542 37.34 1.23 0.14
CA ASN A 542 38.25 0.24 0.68
C ASN A 542 38.92 -0.60 -0.41
N ARG A 543 40.14 -0.22 -0.83
CA ARG A 543 40.91 -0.92 -1.87
C ARG A 543 41.09 -2.43 -1.63
N ALA A 544 41.26 -2.84 -0.36
CA ALA A 544 41.44 -4.25 -0.02
C ALA A 544 40.15 -5.07 -0.26
N PHE A 545 39.00 -4.49 0.07
CA PHE A 545 37.69 -5.05 -0.26
C PHE A 545 37.46 -5.04 -1.77
N LEU A 546 37.58 -3.88 -2.43
CA LEU A 546 37.29 -3.71 -3.85
C LEU A 546 38.09 -4.69 -4.73
N LYS A 547 39.37 -4.92 -4.45
CA LYS A 547 40.19 -5.88 -5.21
C LYS A 547 39.59 -7.29 -5.20
N ASP A 548 39.12 -7.76 -4.05
CA ASP A 548 38.52 -9.09 -3.92
C ASP A 548 37.07 -9.12 -4.40
N PHE A 549 36.31 -8.07 -4.12
CA PHE A 549 34.93 -7.88 -4.55
C PHE A 549 34.81 -7.86 -6.07
N LEU A 550 35.61 -7.05 -6.77
CA LEU A 550 35.53 -6.91 -8.23
C LEU A 550 35.75 -8.23 -8.96
N ARG A 551 36.63 -9.11 -8.43
CA ARG A 551 36.83 -10.47 -8.96
C ARG A 551 35.54 -11.30 -8.91
N VAL A 552 34.88 -11.32 -7.76
CA VAL A 552 33.62 -12.06 -7.59
C VAL A 552 32.50 -11.42 -8.41
N LYS A 553 32.40 -10.09 -8.36
CA LYS A 553 31.44 -9.31 -9.13
C LYS A 553 31.58 -9.56 -10.62
N ASN A 554 32.80 -9.56 -11.19
CA ASN A 554 33.03 -9.80 -12.62
C ASN A 554 32.62 -11.22 -13.04
N MET A 555 32.89 -12.21 -12.20
CA MET A 555 32.44 -13.57 -12.45
C MET A 555 30.91 -13.68 -12.41
N VAL A 556 30.28 -13.09 -11.40
CA VAL A 556 28.82 -13.05 -11.26
C VAL A 556 28.16 -12.26 -12.39
N ALA A 557 28.75 -11.14 -12.80
CA ALA A 557 28.27 -10.32 -13.90
C ALA A 557 28.38 -11.06 -15.24
N PHE A 558 29.47 -11.80 -15.48
CA PHE A 558 29.63 -12.63 -16.66
C PHE A 558 28.56 -13.72 -16.76
N TYR A 559 28.40 -14.53 -15.71
CA TYR A 559 27.41 -15.61 -15.72
C TYR A 559 25.97 -15.10 -15.66
N GLY A 560 25.72 -13.92 -15.07
CA GLY A 560 24.40 -13.31 -15.06
C GLY A 560 23.96 -12.75 -16.42
N MET A 561 24.88 -12.58 -17.37
CA MET A 561 24.56 -12.21 -18.77
C MET A 561 24.24 -13.42 -19.65
N LEU A 562 24.69 -14.62 -19.27
CA LEU A 562 24.39 -15.88 -19.96
C LEU A 562 23.01 -16.38 -19.57
#